data_AF-P0C296-F1
#
_entry.id   AF-P0C296-F1
#
_cell.length_a   1.000
_cell.length_b   1.000
_cell.length_c   1.000
_cell.angle_alpha   90.00
_cell.angle_beta   90.00
_cell.angle_gamma   90.00
#
_symmetry.space_group_name_H-M   'P 1'
#
loop_
_entity.id
_entity.type
_entity.pdbx_description
1 polymer ?
#
loop_
_entity_poly.entity_id
_entity_poly.type
_entity_poly.pdbx_seq_one_letter_code
_entity_poly.pdbx_strand_id
1 'polypeptide(L)' 'ADVPGNYPLNTNGNMYYCTILGENEFCRKVCKVHGVKYGYCFNSHCWCEYLEAKDVSVWNAAKNYCKNPVGK' A
#
# COMPACT_ATOMS: atom_id res chain seq x y z
N ALA A 1 17.35 11.67 -4.93
CA ALA A 1 16.40 11.14 -5.92
C ALA A 1 15.16 10.73 -5.16
N ASP A 2 13.97 11.12 -5.64
CA ASP A 2 12.73 10.72 -4.99
C ASP A 2 12.57 9.20 -5.10
N VAL A 3 12.20 8.56 -3.99
CA VAL A 3 12.01 7.11 -3.96
C VAL A 3 10.78 6.78 -4.81
N PRO A 4 10.88 5.88 -5.82
CA PRO A 4 9.73 5.53 -6.64
C PRO A 4 8.64 4.86 -5.80
N GLY A 5 7.40 4.92 -6.25
CA GLY A 5 6.28 4.34 -5.53
C GLY A 5 4.96 4.57 -6.25
N ASN A 6 3.88 4.17 -5.59
CA ASN A 6 2.51 4.40 -6.05
C ASN A 6 1.57 4.60 -4.84
N TYR A 7 0.38 5.14 -5.11
CA TYR A 7 -0.73 5.15 -4.15
C TYR A 7 -1.45 3.79 -4.20
N PRO A 8 -1.56 3.04 -3.10
CA PRO A 8 -2.32 1.81 -3.05
C PRO A 8 -3.82 2.11 -3.13
N LEU A 9 -4.57 1.16 -3.70
CA LEU A 9 -6.02 1.21 -3.81
C LEU A 9 -6.67 0.16 -2.91
N ASN A 10 -7.70 0.58 -2.20
CA ASN A 10 -8.49 -0.27 -1.32
C ASN A 10 -9.42 -1.21 -2.10
N THR A 11 -10.25 -1.96 -1.37
CA THR A 11 -11.19 -2.93 -1.93
C THR A 11 -12.19 -2.33 -2.93
N ASN A 12 -12.46 -1.02 -2.81
CA ASN A 12 -13.36 -0.25 -3.66
C ASN A 12 -12.64 0.48 -4.81
N GLY A 13 -11.32 0.26 -4.98
CA GLY A 13 -10.53 0.93 -6.00
C GLY A 13 -10.16 2.38 -5.68
N ASN A 14 -10.34 2.83 -4.43
CA ASN A 14 -10.03 4.19 -4.01
C ASN A 14 -8.69 4.27 -3.27
N MET A 15 -8.00 5.41 -3.38
CA MET A 15 -6.81 5.68 -2.58
C MET A 15 -7.14 5.74 -1.09
N TYR A 16 -6.23 5.27 -0.25
CA TYR A 16 -6.39 5.34 1.20
C TYR A 16 -6.15 6.78 1.69
N TYR A 17 -7.17 7.40 2.28
CA TYR A 17 -7.09 8.74 2.85
C TYR A 17 -6.29 8.74 4.16
N CYS A 18 -5.52 9.78 4.39
CA CYS A 18 -4.75 10.01 5.62
C CYS A 18 -4.70 11.52 5.95
N THR A 19 -4.61 11.84 7.24
CA THR A 19 -4.71 13.24 7.73
C THR A 19 -3.37 13.84 8.13
N ILE A 20 -2.51 13.08 8.80
CA ILE A 20 -1.19 13.54 9.26
C ILE A 20 -0.18 13.27 8.15
N LEU A 21 0.28 14.33 7.48
CA LEU A 21 1.29 14.29 6.43
C LEU A 21 2.64 13.79 6.95
N GLY A 22 3.39 13.09 6.09
CA GLY A 22 4.65 12.46 6.46
C GLY A 22 4.44 11.10 7.15
N GLU A 23 5.29 10.79 8.13
CA GLU A 23 5.29 9.50 8.82
C GLU A 23 3.91 9.16 9.40
N ASN A 24 3.36 8.01 8.97
CA ASN A 24 1.99 7.65 9.28
C ASN A 24 1.85 6.13 9.44
N GLU A 25 1.52 5.68 10.66
CA GLU A 25 1.43 4.25 10.99
C GLU A 25 0.35 3.53 10.17
N PHE A 26 -0.76 4.20 9.88
CA PHE A 26 -1.82 3.66 9.03
C PHE A 26 -1.29 3.39 7.62
N CYS A 27 -0.59 4.35 7.01
CA CYS A 27 0.00 4.14 5.69
C CYS A 27 1.08 3.05 5.68
N ARG A 28 1.90 2.91 6.74
CA ARG A 28 2.84 1.79 6.87
C ARG A 28 2.14 0.43 6.87
N LYS A 29 1.03 0.31 7.60
CA LYS A 29 0.23 -0.93 7.64
C LYS A 29 -0.37 -1.23 6.28
N VAL A 30 -0.96 -0.23 5.61
CA VAL A 30 -1.50 -0.38 4.25
C VAL A 30 -0.43 -0.84 3.28
N CYS A 31 0.73 -0.17 3.22
CA CYS A 31 1.79 -0.54 2.28
C CYS A 31 2.35 -1.95 2.51
N LYS A 32 2.38 -2.41 3.77
CA LYS A 32 2.74 -3.79 4.10
C LYS A 32 1.76 -4.82 3.55
N VAL A 33 0.46 -4.52 3.53
CA VAL A 33 -0.55 -5.37 2.87
C VAL A 33 -0.29 -5.45 1.36
N HIS A 34 0.19 -4.35 0.76
CA HIS A 34 0.57 -4.29 -0.65
C HIS A 34 1.97 -4.86 -0.97
N GLY A 35 2.61 -5.52 0.00
CA GLY A 35 3.87 -6.24 -0.21
C GLY A 35 5.14 -5.42 -0.06
N VAL A 36 5.06 -4.13 0.30
CA VAL A 36 6.23 -3.25 0.47
C VAL A 36 6.40 -2.78 1.91
N LYS A 37 7.60 -2.33 2.27
CA LYS A 37 8.00 -2.14 3.67
C LYS A 37 7.63 -0.78 4.25
N TYR A 38 7.55 0.26 3.42
CA TYR A 38 7.43 1.62 3.88
C TYR A 38 6.28 2.35 3.20
N GLY A 39 5.61 3.19 4.00
CA GLY A 39 4.49 4.00 3.58
C GLY A 39 4.36 5.23 4.46
N TYR A 40 3.90 6.32 3.89
CA TYR A 40 3.68 7.59 4.57
C TYR A 40 2.51 8.33 3.94
N CYS A 41 2.03 9.39 4.60
CA CYS A 41 0.93 10.20 4.09
C CYS A 41 1.45 11.33 3.20
N PHE A 42 1.02 11.35 1.94
CA PHE A 42 1.41 12.36 0.96
C PHE A 42 0.18 12.85 0.20
N ASN A 43 0.00 14.17 0.11
CA ASN A 43 -1.18 14.78 -0.50
C ASN A 43 -2.52 14.21 0.04
N SER A 44 -2.59 13.98 1.35
CA SER A 44 -3.74 13.36 2.05
C SER A 44 -4.09 11.92 1.66
N HIS A 45 -3.18 11.24 0.96
CA HIS A 45 -3.32 9.82 0.62
C HIS A 45 -2.05 9.03 0.96
N CYS A 46 -2.19 7.74 1.25
CA CYS A 46 -1.03 6.92 1.52
C CYS A 46 -0.17 6.75 0.26
N TRP A 47 1.13 7.01 0.35
CA TRP A 47 2.12 6.69 -0.65
C TRP A 47 2.97 5.52 -0.17
N CYS A 48 3.19 4.54 -1.04
CA CYS A 48 3.99 3.36 -0.76
C CYS A 48 5.26 3.35 -1.60
N GLU A 49 6.41 3.41 -0.95
CA GLU A 49 7.70 3.32 -1.63
C GLU A 49 7.89 1.92 -2.23
N TYR A 50 8.43 1.88 -3.45
CA TYR A 50 8.68 0.68 -4.26
C TYR A 50 7.44 -0.15 -4.59
N LEU A 51 6.22 0.38 -4.38
CA LEU A 51 4.99 -0.28 -4.81
C LEU A 51 4.93 -0.29 -6.33
N GLU A 52 4.99 -1.47 -6.93
CA GLU A 52 4.86 -1.66 -8.37
C GLU A 52 3.41 -1.48 -8.83
N ALA A 53 3.20 -0.98 -10.05
CA ALA A 53 1.87 -0.71 -10.60
C ALA A 53 0.95 -1.96 -10.59
N LYS A 54 1.51 -3.17 -10.75
CA LYS A 54 0.74 -4.43 -10.76
C LYS A 54 0.09 -4.75 -9.41
N ASP A 55 0.63 -4.23 -8.30
CA ASP A 55 0.19 -4.52 -6.92
C ASP A 55 -0.55 -3.34 -6.27
N VAL A 56 -0.84 -2.29 -7.03
CA VAL A 56 -1.59 -1.12 -6.57
C VAL A 56 -2.97 -1.51 -6.05
N SER A 57 -3.66 -2.45 -6.71
CA SER A 57 -4.92 -2.99 -6.22
C SER A 57 -4.68 -3.97 -5.06
N VAL A 58 -5.41 -3.80 -3.95
CA VAL A 58 -5.32 -4.72 -2.80
C VAL A 58 -5.66 -6.17 -3.19
N TRP A 59 -6.51 -6.36 -4.20
CA TRP A 59 -6.86 -7.69 -4.70
C TRP A 59 -5.70 -8.36 -5.43
N ASN A 60 -4.91 -7.59 -6.20
CA ASN A 60 -3.71 -8.10 -6.86
C ASN A 60 -2.61 -8.39 -5.82
N ALA A 61 -2.40 -7.46 -4.88
CA ALA A 61 -1.45 -7.65 -3.80
C ALA A 61 -1.78 -8.89 -2.95
N ALA A 62 -3.05 -9.09 -2.58
CA ALA A 62 -3.48 -10.27 -1.84
C ALA A 62 -3.18 -11.56 -2.61
N LYS A 63 -3.47 -11.59 -3.92
CA LYS A 63 -3.15 -12.72 -4.78
C LYS A 63 -1.64 -13.03 -4.84
N ASN A 64 -0.80 -11.99 -4.84
CA ASN A 64 0.64 -12.14 -5.03
C ASN A 64 1.41 -12.40 -3.71
N TYR A 65 0.93 -11.85 -2.59
CA TYR A 65 1.69 -11.82 -1.33
C TYR A 65 1.00 -12.52 -0.16
N CYS A 66 -0.34 -12.62 -0.14
CA CYS A 66 -1.05 -13.29 0.94
C CYS A 66 -1.16 -14.79 0.66
N LYS A 67 -0.54 -15.61 1.51
CA LYS A 67 -0.67 -17.07 1.45
C LYS A 67 -1.87 -17.49 2.27
N ASN A 68 -2.79 -18.25 1.69
CA ASN A 68 -3.88 -18.87 2.45
C ASN A 68 -3.28 -19.97 3.35
N PRO A 69 -3.34 -19.86 4.69
CA PRO A 69 -2.81 -20.88 5.59
C PRO A 69 -3.60 -22.19 5.53
N VAL A 70 -4.84 -22.20 5.02
CA VAL A 70 -5.68 -23.40 4.93
C VAL A 70 -5.20 -24.38 3.85
N GLY A 71 -4.40 -23.92 2.88
CA GLY A 71 -3.89 -24.74 1.77
C GLY A 71 -2.55 -25.43 2.03
N LYS A 72 -2.03 -25.39 3.26
CA LYS A 72 -0.81 -26.10 3.70
C LYS A 72 -1.09 -26.77 5.03
#